data_AF-A0A352SDS5-F1
#
_entry.id   AF-A0A352SDS5-F1
#
_cell.length_a   1.000
_cell.length_b   1.000
_cell.length_c   1.000
_cell.angle_alpha   90.00
_cell.angle_beta   90.00
_cell.angle_gamma   90.00
#
_symmetry.space_group_name_H-M   'P 1'
#
loop_
_entity.id
_entity.type
_entity.pdbx_description
1 polymer ?
#
loop_
_entity_poly.entity_id
_entity_poly.type
_entity_poly.pdbx_seq_one_letter_code
_entity_poly.pdbx_strand_id
1 'polypeptide(L)'
;IAEIGFFDTQDDDRFQKVGQTTAWNWQMGAQLQWLDGAPGRQLIYNCRTDDESAFYPCLGAVIHDVASGVSRPLPMPVYVVAPDSRYALCIDYRRLYVTHQTIGYSDEASLRALPQLDLAPARDGIHVMDLATGMSRLIVSYDTLRNFHPVPSMDKAIHWVSHIEINPSSSRVLFLHRWTERVEDETCFLHRLITVNPDGTDMRLLECSDHPLPQLAAHFDPNAVGTFDYEKS
;
A
#
# COMPACT_ATOMS: atom_id res chain seq x y z
N ILE A 1 6.29 -15.38 -12.11
CA ILE A 1 7.29 -14.30 -12.24
C ILE A 1 6.73 -13.30 -13.25
N ALA A 2 6.72 -12.01 -12.93
CA ALA A 2 6.27 -10.93 -13.82
C ALA A 2 7.48 -10.23 -14.48
N GLU A 3 7.31 -9.76 -15.71
CA GLU A 3 8.29 -8.90 -16.39
C GLU A 3 7.96 -7.43 -16.16
N ILE A 4 9.00 -6.63 -15.91
CA ILE A 4 8.89 -5.18 -15.75
C ILE A 4 9.48 -4.54 -16.99
N GLY A 5 8.79 -3.54 -17.52
CA GLY A 5 9.16 -2.86 -18.74
C GLY A 5 8.21 -1.74 -19.10
N PHE A 6 8.44 -1.15 -20.26
CA PHE A 6 7.61 -0.09 -20.83
C PHE A 6 7.47 -0.31 -22.33
N PHE A 7 6.44 0.27 -22.94
CA PHE A 7 6.28 0.28 -24.39
C PHE A 7 6.92 1.54 -24.97
N ASP A 8 7.81 1.39 -25.94
CA ASP A 8 8.41 2.52 -26.64
C ASP A 8 7.55 2.90 -27.84
N THR A 9 6.77 3.96 -27.66
CA THR A 9 5.85 4.49 -28.68
C THR A 9 6.56 5.08 -29.89
N GLN A 10 7.89 5.31 -29.82
CA GLN A 10 8.70 5.77 -30.95
C GLN A 10 9.32 4.62 -31.74
N ASP A 11 9.11 3.38 -31.29
CA ASP A 11 9.72 2.17 -31.81
C ASP A 11 8.67 1.07 -31.94
N ASP A 12 7.62 1.36 -32.73
CA ASP A 12 6.51 0.44 -33.07
C ASP A 12 5.81 -0.18 -31.86
N ASP A 13 5.62 0.61 -30.79
CA ASP A 13 5.09 0.15 -29.51
C ASP A 13 5.82 -1.11 -28.99
N ARG A 14 7.14 -1.19 -29.21
CA ARG A 14 7.94 -2.33 -28.77
C ARG A 14 8.05 -2.35 -27.25
N PHE A 15 7.74 -3.49 -26.65
CA PHE A 15 7.98 -3.71 -25.23
C PHE A 15 9.48 -3.80 -24.92
N GLN A 16 9.95 -2.89 -24.07
CA GLN A 16 11.31 -2.84 -23.55
C GLN A 16 11.32 -3.41 -22.14
N LYS A 17 11.87 -4.61 -21.98
CA LYS A 17 12.04 -5.26 -20.68
C LYS A 17 13.22 -4.64 -19.93
N VAL A 18 13.00 -4.26 -18.68
CA VAL A 18 14.02 -3.69 -17.78
C VAL A 18 14.30 -4.54 -16.54
N GLY A 19 13.39 -5.47 -16.22
CA GLY A 19 13.52 -6.28 -15.02
C GLY A 19 12.49 -7.41 -14.92
N GLN A 20 12.57 -8.14 -13.80
CA GLN A 20 11.58 -9.15 -13.42
C GLN A 20 11.34 -9.06 -11.91
N THR A 21 10.16 -9.49 -11.46
CA THR A 21 9.82 -9.54 -10.04
C THR A 21 8.82 -10.65 -9.74
N THR A 22 8.84 -11.12 -8.50
CA THR A 22 7.80 -11.96 -7.90
C THR A 22 6.94 -11.20 -6.89
N ALA A 23 7.30 -9.95 -6.55
CA ALA A 23 6.49 -9.06 -5.73
C ALA A 23 5.46 -8.32 -6.61
N TRP A 24 4.37 -8.99 -6.95
CA TRP A 24 3.28 -8.42 -7.73
C TRP A 24 1.93 -9.02 -7.32
N ASN A 25 0.84 -8.30 -7.63
CA ASN A 25 -0.53 -8.81 -7.57
C ASN A 25 -1.36 -8.30 -8.75
N TRP A 26 -2.59 -8.78 -8.89
CA TRP A 26 -3.44 -8.47 -10.05
C TRP A 26 -3.98 -7.04 -10.05
N GLN A 27 -4.20 -6.42 -8.89
CA GLN A 27 -4.81 -5.10 -8.81
C GLN A 27 -3.80 -3.95 -8.92
N MET A 28 -2.63 -4.09 -8.29
CA MET A 28 -1.61 -3.04 -8.16
C MET A 28 -0.29 -3.39 -8.85
N GLY A 29 -0.17 -4.60 -9.41
CA GLY A 29 1.08 -5.06 -10.04
C GLY A 29 2.24 -5.00 -9.05
N ALA A 30 3.41 -4.59 -9.55
CA ALA A 30 4.61 -4.38 -8.75
C ALA A 30 4.77 -2.92 -8.29
N GLN A 31 3.69 -2.12 -8.27
CA GLN A 31 3.76 -0.66 -8.09
C GLN A 31 4.75 0.04 -9.04
N LEU A 32 4.76 -0.40 -10.30
CA LEU A 32 5.61 0.20 -11.32
C LEU A 32 5.21 1.66 -11.55
N GLN A 33 6.13 2.59 -11.32
CA GLN A 33 5.91 4.03 -11.46
C GLN A 33 7.11 4.69 -12.14
N TRP A 34 6.86 5.74 -12.92
CA TRP A 34 7.92 6.62 -13.43
C TRP A 34 8.37 7.60 -12.36
N LEU A 35 9.65 7.98 -12.40
CA LEU A 35 10.22 9.02 -11.56
C LEU A 35 10.38 10.32 -12.38
N ASP A 36 9.27 10.92 -12.78
CA ASP A 36 9.25 12.08 -13.70
C ASP A 36 9.91 13.35 -13.12
N GLY A 37 10.03 13.43 -11.79
CA GLY A 37 10.75 14.49 -11.09
C GLY A 37 12.26 14.26 -10.97
N ALA A 38 12.74 13.05 -11.30
CA ALA A 38 14.16 12.71 -11.31
C ALA A 38 14.80 12.99 -12.68
N PRO A 39 16.13 13.25 -12.74
CA PRO A 39 16.81 13.42 -14.01
C PRO A 39 16.85 12.11 -14.80
N GLY A 40 16.56 12.21 -16.10
CA GLY A 40 16.57 11.06 -17.00
C GLY A 40 15.27 10.26 -16.98
N ARG A 41 15.27 9.10 -17.63
CA ARG A 41 14.12 8.18 -17.64
C ARG A 41 14.38 7.10 -16.62
N GLN A 42 13.77 7.26 -15.45
CA GLN A 42 13.91 6.32 -14.35
C GLN A 42 12.54 5.77 -13.95
N LEU A 43 12.48 4.49 -13.63
CA LEU A 43 11.30 3.83 -13.12
C LEU A 43 11.61 3.14 -11.79
N ILE A 44 10.59 2.95 -10.98
CA ILE A 44 10.67 2.24 -9.71
C ILE A 44 9.63 1.13 -9.68
N TYR A 45 10.00 -0.02 -9.10
CA TYR A 45 9.07 -1.14 -8.89
C TYR A 45 9.48 -1.97 -7.68
N ASN A 46 8.53 -2.67 -7.09
CA ASN A 46 8.75 -3.56 -5.96
C ASN A 46 9.37 -4.89 -6.39
N CYS A 47 10.27 -5.39 -5.55
CA CYS A 47 10.94 -6.67 -5.73
C CYS A 47 10.97 -7.48 -4.43
N ARG A 48 11.13 -8.80 -4.59
CA ARG A 48 11.58 -9.67 -3.50
C ARG A 48 13.10 -9.53 -3.36
N THR A 49 13.58 -9.53 -2.13
CA THR A 49 15.01 -9.49 -1.78
C THR A 49 15.36 -10.70 -0.93
N ASP A 50 16.65 -11.01 -0.83
CA ASP A 50 17.17 -12.04 0.08
C ASP A 50 17.48 -11.46 1.49
N ASP A 51 17.09 -10.22 1.75
CA ASP A 51 17.35 -9.54 3.03
C ASP A 51 16.22 -9.80 4.03
N GLU A 52 16.40 -10.84 4.84
CA GLU A 52 15.50 -11.19 5.95
C GLU A 52 15.56 -10.17 7.11
N SER A 53 16.62 -9.35 7.17
CA SER A 53 16.82 -8.35 8.24
C SER A 53 16.20 -6.99 7.91
N ALA A 54 15.74 -6.80 6.66
CA ALA A 54 15.02 -5.61 6.24
C ALA A 54 13.79 -5.35 7.12
N PHE A 55 13.39 -4.08 7.24
CA PHE A 55 12.25 -3.69 8.06
C PHE A 55 10.95 -4.40 7.65
N TYR A 56 10.75 -4.56 6.34
CA TYR A 56 9.79 -5.49 5.77
C TYR A 56 10.58 -6.63 5.11
N PRO A 57 10.75 -7.77 5.82
CA PRO A 57 11.61 -8.86 5.40
C PRO A 57 11.34 -9.31 3.96
N CYS A 58 12.43 -9.51 3.22
CA CYS A 58 12.44 -10.04 1.86
C CYS A 58 11.66 -9.19 0.83
N LEU A 59 11.34 -7.94 1.14
CA LEU A 59 10.69 -6.99 0.23
C LEU A 59 11.52 -5.71 0.13
N GLY A 60 11.60 -5.18 -1.08
CA GLY A 60 12.26 -3.92 -1.38
C GLY A 60 11.69 -3.30 -2.65
N ALA A 61 12.39 -2.30 -3.15
CA ALA A 61 12.13 -1.73 -4.46
C ALA A 61 13.42 -1.57 -5.25
N VAL A 62 13.31 -1.36 -6.55
CA VAL A 62 14.44 -1.10 -7.45
C VAL A 62 14.11 0.15 -8.25
N ILE A 63 15.04 1.10 -8.28
CA ILE A 63 15.05 2.17 -9.27
C ILE A 63 15.91 1.73 -10.44
N HIS A 64 15.37 1.77 -11.64
CA HIS A 64 16.07 1.44 -12.87
C HIS A 64 16.17 2.67 -13.77
N ASP A 65 17.39 2.98 -14.20
CA ASP A 65 17.66 4.03 -15.17
C ASP A 65 17.68 3.44 -16.59
N VAL A 66 16.75 3.88 -17.44
CA VAL A 66 16.53 3.31 -18.77
C VAL A 66 17.72 3.58 -19.71
N ALA A 67 18.40 4.71 -19.56
CA ALA A 67 19.47 5.09 -20.48
C ALA A 67 20.76 4.32 -20.20
N SER A 68 21.12 4.18 -18.93
CA SER A 68 22.33 3.49 -18.48
C SER A 68 22.14 2.00 -18.24
N GLY A 69 20.89 1.55 -18.05
CA GLY A 69 20.56 0.19 -17.65
C GLY A 69 20.90 -0.12 -16.17
N VAL A 70 21.32 0.89 -15.40
CA VAL A 70 21.74 0.70 -14.00
C VAL A 70 20.52 0.59 -13.10
N SER A 71 20.50 -0.45 -12.28
CA SER A 71 19.50 -0.67 -11.24
C SER A 71 20.08 -0.41 -9.85
N ARG A 72 19.33 0.31 -9.01
CA ARG A 72 19.67 0.62 -7.62
C ARG A 72 18.59 0.08 -6.68
N PRO A 73 18.95 -0.84 -5.76
CA PRO A 73 17.99 -1.36 -4.78
C PRO A 73 17.65 -0.32 -3.70
N LEU A 74 16.46 -0.45 -3.15
CA LEU A 74 15.93 0.31 -2.02
C LEU A 74 15.43 -0.66 -0.94
N PRO A 75 15.59 -0.31 0.35
CA PRO A 75 15.37 -1.24 1.46
C PRO A 75 13.90 -1.51 1.79
N MET A 76 12.96 -0.79 1.15
CA MET A 76 11.54 -0.92 1.44
C MET A 76 10.71 -0.95 0.14
N PRO A 77 9.64 -1.77 0.09
CA PRO A 77 8.66 -1.72 -0.98
C PRO A 77 7.91 -0.39 -0.96
N VAL A 78 7.69 0.18 -2.13
CA VAL A 78 6.93 1.41 -2.32
C VAL A 78 5.44 1.11 -2.51
N TYR A 79 4.60 2.06 -2.12
CA TYR A 79 3.19 2.11 -2.45
C TYR A 79 2.94 3.16 -3.52
N VAL A 80 3.38 4.39 -3.27
CA VAL A 80 3.26 5.52 -4.19
C VAL A 80 4.49 6.40 -4.09
N VAL A 81 4.90 6.99 -5.22
CA VAL A 81 6.02 7.91 -5.30
C VAL A 81 5.52 9.34 -5.47
N ALA A 82 6.19 10.28 -4.81
CA ALA A 82 5.87 11.70 -4.95
C ALA A 82 6.14 12.18 -6.38
N PRO A 83 5.30 13.06 -6.95
CA PRO A 83 5.53 13.65 -8.27
C PRO A 83 6.91 14.32 -8.43
N ASP A 84 7.46 14.90 -7.35
CA ASP A 84 8.82 15.45 -7.36
C ASP A 84 9.95 14.41 -7.32
N SER A 85 9.59 13.12 -7.22
CA SER A 85 10.48 11.95 -7.16
C SER A 85 11.52 11.99 -6.03
N ARG A 86 11.29 12.79 -4.99
CA ARG A 86 12.21 12.88 -3.84
C ARG A 86 11.94 11.82 -2.79
N TYR A 87 10.68 11.42 -2.62
CA TYR A 87 10.30 10.44 -1.62
C TYR A 87 9.22 9.48 -2.15
N ALA A 88 9.13 8.32 -1.49
CA ALA A 88 8.03 7.39 -1.66
C ALA A 88 7.38 7.09 -0.31
N LEU A 89 6.12 6.69 -0.35
CA LEU A 89 5.42 6.14 0.79
C LEU A 89 5.44 4.62 0.72
N CYS A 90 5.65 3.99 1.86
CA CYS A 90 5.87 2.57 2.00
C CYS A 90 4.97 2.01 3.11
N ILE A 91 4.55 0.76 2.95
CA ILE A 91 3.70 0.03 3.90
C ILE A 91 4.03 -1.46 3.90
N ASP A 92 3.52 -2.19 4.89
CA ASP A 92 3.64 -3.64 4.97
C ASP A 92 2.65 -4.35 4.02
N TYR A 93 3.16 -4.87 2.89
CA TYR A 93 2.38 -5.66 1.94
C TYR A 93 1.88 -7.00 2.51
N ARG A 94 2.46 -7.49 3.62
CA ARG A 94 1.96 -8.67 4.31
C ARG A 94 0.69 -8.34 5.09
N ARG A 95 0.61 -7.13 5.67
CA ARG A 95 -0.62 -6.62 6.28
C ARG A 95 -1.71 -6.50 5.24
N LEU A 96 -1.42 -5.91 4.08
CA LEU A 96 -2.35 -5.90 2.96
C LEU A 96 -2.77 -7.30 2.53
N TYR A 97 -1.85 -8.26 2.46
CA TYR A 97 -2.18 -9.63 2.10
C TYR A 97 -3.14 -10.29 3.10
N VAL A 98 -2.99 -10.02 4.39
CA VAL A 98 -3.94 -10.50 5.40
C VAL A 98 -5.28 -9.79 5.27
N THR A 99 -5.29 -8.46 5.18
CA THR A 99 -6.53 -7.67 5.26
C THR A 99 -7.33 -7.62 3.95
N HIS A 100 -6.66 -7.81 2.80
CA HIS A 100 -7.27 -7.78 1.47
C HIS A 100 -6.31 -8.45 0.46
N GLN A 101 -6.42 -9.77 0.31
CA GLN A 101 -5.44 -10.62 -0.40
C GLN A 101 -5.11 -10.17 -1.83
N THR A 102 -6.05 -9.51 -2.52
CA THR A 102 -5.91 -9.01 -3.89
C THR A 102 -4.89 -7.87 -4.05
N ILE A 103 -4.59 -7.15 -2.96
CA ILE A 103 -3.66 -6.02 -2.93
C ILE A 103 -2.40 -6.29 -2.08
N GLY A 104 -2.23 -7.50 -1.55
CA GLY A 104 -1.01 -7.90 -0.86
C GLY A 104 0.05 -8.47 -1.80
N TYR A 105 1.24 -8.76 -1.25
CA TYR A 105 2.20 -9.66 -1.91
C TYR A 105 2.26 -10.96 -1.13
N SER A 106 1.90 -12.07 -1.78
CA SER A 106 2.05 -13.41 -1.20
C SER A 106 3.50 -13.90 -1.29
N ASP A 107 3.90 -14.73 -0.34
CA ASP A 107 5.07 -15.59 -0.42
C ASP A 107 4.70 -17.02 -0.02
N GLU A 108 5.63 -17.95 -0.17
CA GLU A 108 5.41 -19.34 0.23
C GLU A 108 5.00 -19.50 1.70
N ALA A 109 5.50 -18.63 2.59
CA ALA A 109 5.13 -18.68 4.00
C ALA A 109 3.68 -18.24 4.18
N SER A 110 3.29 -17.10 3.57
CA SER A 110 1.93 -16.56 3.65
C SER A 110 0.88 -17.46 2.96
N LEU A 111 1.29 -18.30 2.00
CA LEU A 111 0.45 -19.32 1.38
C LEU A 111 0.20 -20.53 2.28
N ARG A 112 1.12 -20.83 3.19
CA ARG A 112 0.98 -21.94 4.15
C ARG A 112 0.21 -21.54 5.40
N ALA A 113 0.50 -20.34 5.92
CA ALA A 113 -0.19 -19.77 7.06
C ALA A 113 -0.14 -18.24 6.99
N LEU A 114 -1.27 -17.58 7.21
CA LEU A 114 -1.30 -16.13 7.29
C LEU A 114 -0.46 -15.66 8.49
N PRO A 115 0.35 -14.59 8.33
CA PRO A 115 1.13 -14.05 9.42
C PRO A 115 0.20 -13.53 10.53
N GLN A 116 0.60 -13.74 11.78
CA GLN A 116 -0.08 -13.12 12.91
C GLN A 116 0.29 -11.63 12.96
N LEU A 117 -0.73 -10.77 12.94
CA LEU A 117 -0.56 -9.32 12.94
C LEU A 117 -1.18 -8.71 14.19
N ASP A 118 -0.49 -7.74 14.78
CA ASP A 118 -1.07 -6.87 15.80
C ASP A 118 -2.23 -6.07 15.18
N LEU A 119 -3.25 -5.78 15.99
CA LEU A 119 -4.44 -5.07 15.54
C LEU A 119 -4.12 -3.65 15.02
N ALA A 120 -3.44 -2.86 15.84
CA ALA A 120 -3.02 -1.48 15.53
C ALA A 120 -1.62 -1.19 16.11
N PRO A 121 -0.54 -1.68 15.48
CA PRO A 121 0.81 -1.53 16.04
C PRO A 121 1.30 -0.07 16.03
N ALA A 122 2.07 0.30 17.06
CA ALA A 122 2.67 1.63 17.17
C ALA A 122 3.91 1.84 16.30
N ARG A 123 4.51 0.75 15.80
CA ARG A 123 5.77 0.76 15.04
C ARG A 123 5.61 0.42 13.56
N ASP A 124 4.38 0.29 13.08
CA ASP A 124 4.07 0.01 11.67
C ASP A 124 2.90 0.91 11.22
N GLY A 125 2.83 1.20 9.92
CA GLY A 125 1.92 2.18 9.34
C GLY A 125 2.45 2.73 8.02
N ILE A 126 2.28 4.03 7.80
CA ILE A 126 2.82 4.73 6.63
C ILE A 126 4.23 5.21 6.95
N HIS A 127 5.20 4.73 6.17
CA HIS A 127 6.57 5.21 6.21
C HIS A 127 6.83 6.13 5.02
N VAL A 128 7.63 7.18 5.23
CA VAL A 128 8.24 7.94 4.14
C VAL A 128 9.67 7.46 3.95
N MET A 129 10.07 7.21 2.70
CA MET A 129 11.43 6.85 2.31
C MET A 129 12.00 7.91 1.37
N ASP A 130 13.15 8.47 1.71
CA ASP A 130 13.91 9.34 0.81
C ASP A 130 14.54 8.48 -0.30
N LEU A 131 14.22 8.78 -1.57
CA LEU A 131 14.61 7.93 -2.70
C LEU A 131 16.10 8.04 -3.05
N ALA A 132 16.79 9.12 -2.66
CA ALA A 132 18.21 9.28 -2.92
C ALA A 132 19.05 8.42 -1.96
N THR A 133 18.65 8.36 -0.69
CA THR A 133 19.40 7.71 0.39
C THR A 133 18.87 6.34 0.77
N GLY A 134 17.60 6.04 0.49
CA GLY A 134 16.89 4.86 0.97
C GLY A 134 16.54 4.92 2.46
N MET A 135 16.83 6.02 3.16
CA MET A 135 16.46 6.18 4.57
C MET A 135 14.96 6.35 4.71
N SER A 136 14.37 5.62 5.65
CA SER A 136 12.93 5.68 5.93
C SER A 136 12.62 6.06 7.36
N ARG A 137 11.42 6.60 7.57
CA ARG A 137 10.86 6.87 8.91
C ARG A 137 9.34 6.72 8.90
N LEU A 138 8.81 6.27 10.03
CA LEU A 138 7.37 6.21 10.26
C LEU A 138 6.79 7.63 10.37
N ILE A 139 5.75 7.94 9.60
CA ILE A 139 5.05 9.24 9.64
C ILE A 139 3.68 9.14 10.29
N VAL A 140 3.01 7.99 10.15
CA VAL A 140 1.70 7.71 10.73
C VAL A 140 1.64 6.23 11.10
N SER A 141 1.51 5.92 12.39
CA SER A 141 1.34 4.54 12.86
C SER A 141 -0.12 4.11 12.88
N TYR A 142 -0.39 2.80 12.85
CA TYR A 142 -1.75 2.29 13.01
C TYR A 142 -2.32 2.60 14.40
N ASP A 143 -1.50 2.61 15.46
CA ASP A 143 -1.90 3.10 16.78
C ASP A 143 -2.33 4.58 16.75
N THR A 144 -1.56 5.44 16.07
CA THR A 144 -1.92 6.86 15.87
C THR A 144 -3.26 6.99 15.15
N LEU A 145 -3.49 6.18 14.11
CA LEU A 145 -4.75 6.17 13.38
C LEU A 145 -5.90 5.72 14.29
N ARG A 146 -5.76 4.61 15.01
CA ARG A 146 -6.78 4.14 15.97
C ARG A 146 -7.15 5.23 16.99
N ASN A 147 -6.16 5.98 17.48
CA ASN A 147 -6.36 7.02 18.51
C ASN A 147 -6.80 8.39 17.95
N PHE A 148 -6.73 8.60 16.63
CA PHE A 148 -7.20 9.82 15.98
C PHE A 148 -8.70 9.70 15.67
N HIS A 149 -9.57 10.43 16.37
CA HIS A 149 -11.04 10.26 16.30
C HIS A 149 -11.49 8.80 16.52
N PRO A 150 -11.25 8.23 17.72
CA PRO A 150 -11.56 6.84 18.01
C PRO A 150 -13.08 6.60 18.04
N VAL A 151 -13.49 5.44 17.55
CA VAL A 151 -14.88 4.95 17.62
C VAL A 151 -14.90 3.51 18.17
N PRO A 152 -15.99 3.06 18.82
CA PRO A 152 -16.01 1.77 19.51
C PRO A 152 -15.67 0.56 18.63
N SER A 153 -16.00 0.62 17.33
CA SER A 153 -15.70 -0.45 16.35
C SER A 153 -14.20 -0.65 16.09
N MET A 154 -13.33 0.23 16.61
CA MET A 154 -11.87 0.12 16.47
C MET A 154 -11.19 -0.67 17.60
N ASP A 155 -11.89 -1.01 18.68
CA ASP A 155 -11.23 -1.53 19.89
C ASP A 155 -10.65 -2.94 19.72
N LYS A 156 -11.26 -3.76 18.87
CA LYS A 156 -10.83 -5.14 18.58
C LYS A 156 -10.53 -5.37 17.10
N ALA A 157 -10.52 -4.30 16.30
CA ALA A 157 -10.38 -4.38 14.87
C ALA A 157 -8.91 -4.39 14.45
N ILE A 158 -8.59 -5.09 13.37
CA ILE A 158 -7.32 -4.90 12.68
C ILE A 158 -7.41 -3.65 11.82
N HIS A 159 -6.33 -2.86 11.81
CA HIS A 159 -6.24 -1.60 11.06
C HIS A 159 -5.27 -1.73 9.88
N TRP A 160 -5.60 -1.12 8.76
CA TRP A 160 -4.69 -1.00 7.61
C TRP A 160 -4.94 0.29 6.83
N VAL A 161 -4.01 0.62 5.94
CA VAL A 161 -4.16 1.76 5.02
C VAL A 161 -4.12 1.26 3.58
N SER A 162 -4.90 1.88 2.71
CA SER A 162 -4.86 1.65 1.26
C SER A 162 -5.25 2.91 0.51
N HIS A 163 -5.13 2.89 -0.82
CA HIS A 163 -5.40 4.04 -1.69
C HIS A 163 -4.63 5.31 -1.24
N ILE A 164 -3.34 5.12 -0.94
CA ILE A 164 -2.45 6.23 -0.60
C ILE A 164 -2.10 6.97 -1.88
N GLU A 165 -2.36 8.27 -1.91
CA GLU A 165 -2.10 9.17 -3.03
C GLU A 165 -1.33 10.39 -2.55
N ILE A 166 -0.43 10.91 -3.40
CA ILE A 166 0.35 12.13 -3.14
C ILE A 166 -0.13 13.21 -4.10
N ASN A 167 -0.40 14.41 -3.57
CA ASN A 167 -0.88 15.51 -4.40
C ASN A 167 0.19 16.01 -5.39
N PRO A 168 -0.19 16.70 -6.48
CA PRO A 168 0.76 17.14 -7.52
C PRO A 168 1.93 17.99 -7.02
N SER A 169 1.73 18.79 -5.96
CA SER A 169 2.81 19.61 -5.38
C SER A 169 3.69 18.85 -4.38
N SER A 170 3.50 17.53 -4.22
CA SER A 170 4.26 16.66 -3.31
C SER A 170 4.24 17.12 -1.84
N SER A 171 3.20 17.86 -1.45
CA SER A 171 3.11 18.52 -0.14
C SER A 171 1.97 18.01 0.71
N ARG A 172 1.14 17.10 0.19
CA ARG A 172 0.01 16.50 0.92
C ARG A 172 -0.19 15.06 0.48
N VAL A 173 -0.52 14.21 1.45
CA VAL A 173 -0.87 12.81 1.26
C VAL A 173 -2.33 12.61 1.60
N LEU A 174 -3.05 11.83 0.79
CA LEU A 174 -4.40 11.34 1.02
C LEU A 174 -4.34 9.81 1.17
N PHE A 175 -5.13 9.23 2.05
CA PHE A 175 -5.25 7.77 2.14
C PHE A 175 -6.57 7.34 2.78
N LEU A 176 -6.97 6.10 2.50
CA LEU A 176 -8.02 5.43 3.25
C LEU A 176 -7.40 4.70 4.44
N HIS A 177 -7.90 5.01 5.63
CA HIS A 177 -7.69 4.19 6.83
C HIS A 177 -8.88 3.26 6.99
N ARG A 178 -8.61 1.97 7.12
CA ARG A 178 -9.63 0.92 7.17
C ARG A 178 -9.48 0.09 8.44
N TRP A 179 -10.59 -0.44 8.94
CA TRP A 179 -10.60 -1.37 10.07
C TRP A 179 -11.76 -2.36 10.02
N THR A 180 -11.58 -3.55 10.58
CA THR A 180 -12.62 -4.58 10.73
C THR A 180 -12.27 -5.55 11.87
N GLU A 181 -13.28 -6.12 12.52
CA GLU A 181 -13.12 -7.31 13.39
C GLU A 181 -13.21 -8.62 12.59
N ARG A 182 -13.65 -8.56 11.32
CA ARG A 182 -13.90 -9.70 10.44
C ARG A 182 -13.20 -9.48 9.11
N VAL A 183 -11.99 -10.01 8.97
CA VAL A 183 -11.14 -9.80 7.79
C VAL A 183 -11.66 -10.55 6.56
N GLU A 184 -12.33 -11.68 6.78
CA GLU A 184 -12.85 -12.56 5.73
C GLU A 184 -14.14 -12.04 5.07
N ASP A 185 -14.70 -10.95 5.59
CA ASP A 185 -15.97 -10.37 5.13
C ASP A 185 -15.78 -8.90 4.75
N GLU A 186 -15.50 -8.64 3.47
CA GLU A 186 -15.22 -7.29 2.95
C GLU A 186 -16.39 -6.31 3.16
N THR A 187 -17.62 -6.81 3.31
CA THR A 187 -18.80 -5.97 3.60
C THR A 187 -18.75 -5.37 5.00
N CYS A 188 -17.90 -5.92 5.88
CA CYS A 188 -17.67 -5.41 7.24
C CYS A 188 -16.52 -4.39 7.31
N PHE A 189 -15.90 -4.01 6.19
CA PHE A 189 -14.77 -3.10 6.18
C PHE A 189 -15.24 -1.66 6.37
N LEU A 190 -14.94 -1.10 7.54
CA LEU A 190 -15.14 0.31 7.83
C LEU A 190 -13.96 1.12 7.32
N HIS A 191 -14.21 2.36 6.92
CA HIS A 191 -13.16 3.21 6.37
C HIS A 191 -13.37 4.68 6.70
N ARG A 192 -12.29 5.44 6.51
CA ARG A 192 -12.33 6.90 6.56
C ARG A 192 -11.27 7.47 5.66
N LEU A 193 -11.53 8.67 5.16
CA LEU A 193 -10.62 9.41 4.30
C LEU A 193 -9.80 10.40 5.15
N ILE A 194 -8.48 10.28 5.10
CA ILE A 194 -7.56 11.15 5.85
C ILE A 194 -6.59 11.83 4.91
N THR A 195 -6.19 13.06 5.27
CA THR A 195 -4.98 13.68 4.73
C THR A 195 -3.95 13.96 5.81
N VAL A 196 -2.67 14.00 5.42
CA VAL A 196 -1.55 14.35 6.29
C VAL A 196 -0.44 15.02 5.46
N ASN A 197 0.42 15.81 6.09
CA ASN A 197 1.65 16.26 5.45
C ASN A 197 2.64 15.09 5.29
N PRO A 198 3.56 15.13 4.30
CA PRO A 198 4.57 14.08 4.11
C PRO A 198 5.49 13.85 5.32
N ASP A 199 5.52 14.79 6.27
CA ASP A 199 6.27 14.65 7.51
C ASP A 199 5.50 14.02 8.67
N GLY A 200 4.20 13.74 8.49
CA GLY A 200 3.29 13.21 9.50
C GLY A 200 2.46 14.27 10.24
N THR A 201 2.68 15.57 9.97
CA THR A 201 1.97 16.67 10.64
C THR A 201 0.63 17.02 9.99
N ASP A 202 -0.18 17.81 10.68
CA ASP A 202 -1.46 18.36 10.17
C ASP A 202 -2.40 17.28 9.62
N MET A 203 -2.55 16.18 10.35
CA MET A 203 -3.50 15.12 10.03
C MET A 203 -4.94 15.63 10.12
N ARG A 204 -5.75 15.37 9.08
CA ARG A 204 -7.15 15.81 8.99
C ARG A 204 -8.05 14.67 8.53
N LEU A 205 -9.15 14.48 9.24
CA LEU A 205 -10.26 13.62 8.83
C LEU A 205 -11.13 14.37 7.82
N LEU A 206 -11.33 13.80 6.63
CA LEU A 206 -12.17 14.40 5.58
C LEU A 206 -13.57 13.77 5.53
N GLU A 207 -13.66 12.46 5.73
CA GLU A 207 -14.90 11.68 5.69
C GLU A 207 -14.72 10.45 6.58
N CYS A 208 -15.80 9.94 7.17
CA CYS A 208 -15.80 8.73 7.97
C CYS A 208 -17.10 7.95 7.78
N SER A 209 -16.99 6.70 7.34
CA SER A 209 -18.13 5.83 7.07
C SER A 209 -18.63 5.08 8.31
N ASP A 210 -18.38 5.59 9.52
CA ASP A 210 -18.91 5.04 10.79
C ASP A 210 -20.40 5.37 10.97
N HIS A 211 -21.18 5.13 9.93
CA HIS A 211 -22.62 4.99 10.04
C HIS A 211 -22.88 3.59 10.61
N PRO A 212 -23.79 3.45 11.60
CA PRO A 212 -24.12 2.14 12.13
C PRO A 212 -24.66 1.28 11.00
N LEU A 213 -23.82 0.37 10.47
CA LEU A 213 -24.27 -0.72 9.64
C LEU A 213 -25.08 -1.62 10.59
N PRO A 214 -26.40 -1.77 10.43
CA PRO A 214 -27.22 -2.65 11.26
C PRO A 214 -26.79 -4.14 11.18
N GLN A 215 -25.78 -4.41 10.33
CA GLN A 215 -25.27 -5.67 9.85
C GLN A 215 -24.21 -6.30 10.78
N LEU A 216 -23.72 -5.56 11.79
CA LEU A 216 -22.59 -6.02 12.64
C LEU A 216 -23.00 -6.80 13.91
N ALA A 217 -24.30 -6.94 14.20
CA ALA A 217 -24.76 -7.52 15.47
C ALA A 217 -25.19 -9.00 15.40
N ALA A 218 -25.45 -9.56 14.22
CA ALA A 218 -25.83 -10.97 14.04
C ALA A 218 -25.57 -11.44 12.60
N HIS A 219 -25.41 -12.76 12.39
CA HIS A 219 -25.24 -13.39 11.08
C HIS A 219 -26.21 -12.82 10.04
N PHE A 220 -25.68 -11.99 9.16
CA PHE A 220 -26.40 -11.34 8.08
C PHE A 220 -26.57 -12.32 6.92
N ASP A 221 -27.81 -12.50 6.44
CA ASP A 221 -28.08 -13.22 5.20
C ASP A 221 -28.03 -12.21 4.04
N PRO A 222 -26.99 -12.23 3.20
CA PRO A 222 -26.84 -11.30 2.07
C PRO A 222 -27.92 -11.48 1.00
N ASN A 223 -28.75 -12.52 1.07
CA ASN A 223 -29.89 -12.70 0.17
C ASN A 223 -31.20 -12.09 0.71
N ALA A 224 -31.23 -11.65 1.98
CA ALA A 224 -32.41 -11.13 2.64
C ALA A 224 -32.65 -9.63 2.41
N VAL A 225 -31.64 -8.90 1.94
CA VAL A 225 -31.77 -7.52 1.47
C VAL A 225 -31.38 -7.47 0.01
N GLY A 226 -32.14 -6.73 -0.80
CA GLY A 226 -31.86 -6.55 -2.23
C GLY A 226 -30.63 -5.67 -2.45
N THR A 227 -29.45 -6.13 -2.03
CA THR A 227 -28.17 -5.56 -2.44
C THR A 227 -27.98 -5.83 -3.93
N PHE A 228 -27.84 -4.76 -4.70
CA PHE A 228 -27.56 -4.84 -6.13
C PHE A 228 -26.24 -5.58 -6.38
N ASP A 229 -26.22 -6.43 -7.41
CA ASP A 229 -25.12 -7.35 -7.79
C ASP A 229 -23.76 -6.69 -8.11
N TYR A 230 -23.57 -5.39 -7.91
CA TYR A 230 -22.35 -4.68 -8.30
C TYR A 230 -21.19 -4.81 -7.30
N GLU A 231 -21.44 -5.30 -6.09
CA GLU A 231 -20.42 -5.45 -5.03
C GLU A 231 -19.94 -6.90 -4.82
N LYS A 232 -20.25 -7.80 -5.76
CA LYS A 232 -19.77 -9.20 -5.77
C LYS A 232 -18.76 -9.40 -6.90
N SER A 233 -17.60 -8.75 -6.82
CA SER A 233 -16.48 -9.01 -7.75
C SER A 233 -15.15 -8.89 -7.05
#